data_AF-A0A9K3PH43-F1
#
_entry.id   AF-A0A9K3PH43-F1
#
_cell.length_a   1.000
_cell.length_b   1.000
_cell.length_c   1.000
_cell.angle_alpha   90.00
_cell.angle_beta   90.00
_cell.angle_gamma   90.00
#
_symmetry.space_group_name_H-M   'P 1'
#
loop_
_entity.id
_entity.type
_entity.pdbx_description
1 polymer ?
#
loop_
_entity_poly.entity_id
_entity_poly.type
_entity_poly.pdbx_seq_one_letter_code
_entity_poly.pdbx_strand_id
1 'polypeptide(L)'
;MNLKNGTTIIEGSGPAYGSPMDSYRAEAYGKCSILQFLFLLREYYDLTLAPMQVYCDNEALVKNVNKAREQSRPQFPNDALKASWDVLQAVVRLAKLLPQITFHHIRGHQDTQVPLDKLSRPAKLNVQADKLAGSYQRLSSHKTIQAPMIDGTNCHLIYDGQTVASKHRKNIRDHRRTKELKTYIKQKTGMSEAAFADIDWQSHERSVNTFKDGPHIFLVKFLHGWLPVGKLVSRYNPIKYPSACPSCDEPVEDSKHFLTCPNPERRKWHATLTTSLRHRCESVDTDPALLDLFLWGLNHWLQSAPIPAHRVPERISHLLHSQTTIGWDNFLLGRWSKHWTTLQLQYLQRNHIEVKNKNHGLSWSSNIIRLMWEGVDNEKQS
;
A
#
# COMPACT_ATOMS: atom_id res chain seq x y z
N MET A 1 15.49 7.14 29.51
CA MET A 1 16.87 7.03 30.02
C MET A 1 16.79 6.74 31.50
N ASN A 2 17.39 5.65 31.95
CA ASN A 2 17.27 5.23 33.35
C ASN A 2 18.66 5.16 34.01
N LEU A 3 18.69 5.39 35.32
CA LEU A 3 19.85 5.08 36.16
C LEU A 3 20.02 3.56 36.31
N LYS A 4 21.20 3.14 36.77
CA LYS A 4 21.51 1.71 37.03
C LYS A 4 20.53 1.07 38.02
N ASN A 5 20.02 1.85 38.97
CA ASN A 5 19.02 1.42 39.96
C ASN A 5 17.58 1.33 39.39
N GLY A 6 17.39 1.56 38.08
CA GLY A 6 16.09 1.44 37.41
C GLY A 6 15.28 2.74 37.35
N THR A 7 15.64 3.77 38.14
CA THR A 7 14.94 5.07 38.15
C THR A 7 14.96 5.71 36.77
N THR A 8 13.79 6.05 36.23
CA THR A 8 13.73 6.81 34.98
C THR A 8 14.04 8.28 35.25
N ILE A 9 14.98 8.83 34.48
CA ILE A 9 15.38 10.24 34.55
C ILE A 9 14.66 11.04 33.45
N ILE A 10 14.51 10.45 32.27
CA ILE A 10 13.98 11.12 31.09
C ILE A 10 13.15 10.14 30.27
N GLU A 11 11.94 10.54 29.90
CA GLU A 11 11.08 9.88 28.94
C GLU A 11 10.63 10.89 27.90
N GLY A 12 10.38 10.42 26.68
CA GLY A 12 9.93 11.29 25.60
C GLY A 12 9.35 10.49 24.45
N SER A 13 8.37 11.09 23.80
CA SER A 13 7.76 10.63 22.56
C SER A 13 7.50 11.83 21.68
N GLY A 14 7.60 11.66 20.36
CA GLY A 14 7.41 12.75 19.42
C GLY A 14 7.14 12.26 18.01
N PRO A 15 6.88 13.18 17.08
CA PRO A 15 6.59 12.85 15.71
C PRO A 15 7.85 12.39 14.97
N ALA A 16 7.69 11.41 14.10
CA ALA A 16 8.61 11.12 13.01
C ALA A 16 8.03 11.73 11.73
N TYR A 17 8.84 12.33 10.86
CA TYR A 17 8.36 13.05 9.68
C TYR A 17 8.80 12.40 8.38
N GLY A 18 8.12 12.69 7.27
CA GLY A 18 8.48 12.25 5.92
C GLY A 18 7.78 10.97 5.49
N SER A 19 7.81 10.69 4.19
CA SER A 19 7.06 9.60 3.56
C SER A 19 7.92 8.78 2.58
N PRO A 20 7.75 7.45 2.52
CA PRO A 20 6.91 6.64 3.40
C PRO A 20 7.44 6.61 4.83
N MET A 21 6.53 6.55 5.80
CA MET A 21 6.86 6.29 7.21
C MET A 21 6.93 4.79 7.43
N ASP A 22 8.10 4.28 7.82
CA ASP A 22 8.33 2.89 8.19
C ASP A 22 9.02 2.81 9.57
N SER A 23 9.10 1.59 10.12
CA SER A 23 9.75 1.36 11.42
C SER A 23 11.20 1.84 11.42
N TYR A 24 11.95 1.66 10.31
CA TYR A 24 13.34 2.13 10.22
C TYR A 24 13.43 3.64 10.44
N ARG A 25 12.58 4.40 9.76
CA ARG A 25 12.55 5.87 9.84
C ARG A 25 12.08 6.35 11.21
N ALA A 26 11.02 5.74 11.76
CA ALA A 26 10.52 6.06 13.09
C ALA A 26 11.58 5.84 14.18
N GLU A 27 12.25 4.68 14.14
CA GLU A 27 13.37 4.37 15.05
C GLU A 27 14.53 5.35 14.88
N ALA A 28 14.86 5.73 13.65
CA ALA A 28 15.91 6.71 13.37
C ALA A 28 15.60 8.07 13.99
N TYR A 29 14.35 8.55 13.94
CA TYR A 29 13.93 9.76 14.64
C TYR A 29 14.04 9.61 16.16
N GLY A 30 13.62 8.47 16.71
CA GLY A 30 13.78 8.17 18.13
C GLY A 30 15.24 8.25 18.58
N LYS A 31 16.17 7.68 17.80
CA LYS A 31 17.60 7.75 18.09
C LYS A 31 18.18 9.15 17.87
N CYS A 32 17.75 9.84 16.81
CA CYS A 32 18.15 11.22 16.58
C CYS A 32 17.76 12.11 17.76
N SER A 33 16.55 11.96 18.30
CA SER A 33 16.04 12.75 19.42
C SER A 33 16.89 12.60 20.69
N ILE A 34 17.21 11.36 21.10
CA ILE A 34 18.00 11.14 22.32
C ILE A 34 19.45 11.60 22.15
N LEU A 35 20.04 11.40 20.97
CA LEU A 35 21.40 11.87 20.69
C LEU A 35 21.46 13.40 20.65
N GLN A 36 20.46 14.04 20.04
CA GLN A 36 20.37 15.50 20.01
C GLN A 36 20.23 16.07 21.42
N PHE A 37 19.40 15.45 22.26
CA PHE A 37 19.27 15.82 23.67
C PHE A 37 20.62 15.70 24.41
N LEU A 38 21.31 14.56 24.27
CA LEU A 38 22.61 14.35 24.92
C LEU A 38 23.68 15.33 24.42
N PHE A 39 23.69 15.62 23.12
CA PHE A 39 24.56 16.63 22.54
C PHE A 39 24.29 18.01 23.16
N LEU A 40 23.03 18.47 23.16
CA LEU A 40 22.66 19.76 23.76
C LEU A 40 22.95 19.82 25.26
N LEU A 41 22.74 18.73 25.99
CA LEU A 41 23.05 18.64 27.42
C LEU A 41 24.56 18.81 27.67
N ARG A 42 25.40 18.16 26.86
CA ARG A 42 26.85 18.32 26.89
C ARG A 42 27.25 19.77 26.62
N GLU A 43 26.74 20.37 25.55
CA GLU A 43 27.11 21.73 25.15
C GLU A 43 26.64 22.78 26.16
N TYR A 44 25.42 22.65 26.68
CA TYR A 44 24.83 23.64 27.58
C TYR A 44 25.51 23.66 28.96
N TYR A 45 25.88 22.49 29.49
CA TYR A 45 26.48 22.37 30.82
C TYR A 45 28.00 22.14 30.79
N ASP A 46 28.62 22.15 29.60
CA ASP A 46 30.03 21.81 29.40
C ASP A 46 30.43 20.46 30.06
N LEU A 47 29.60 19.43 29.82
CA LEU A 47 29.74 18.13 30.50
C LEU A 47 30.53 17.12 29.67
N THR A 48 31.42 16.39 30.35
CA THR A 48 31.92 15.12 29.82
C THR A 48 30.91 14.01 30.09
N LEU A 49 30.28 13.52 29.03
CA LEU A 49 29.33 12.43 29.13
C LEU A 49 30.06 11.10 29.39
N ALA A 50 29.54 10.31 30.33
CA ALA A 50 30.00 8.96 30.57
C ALA A 50 29.69 8.03 29.37
N PRO A 51 30.41 6.91 29.20
CA PRO A 51 30.08 5.90 28.20
C PRO A 51 28.63 5.41 28.35
N MET A 52 27.90 5.43 27.23
CA MET A 52 26.48 5.09 27.20
C MET A 52 26.16 4.11 26.06
N GLN A 53 25.15 3.28 26.30
CA GLN A 53 24.64 2.32 25.34
C GLN A 53 23.24 2.74 24.90
N VAL A 54 23.06 2.88 23.59
CA VAL A 54 21.77 3.14 22.96
C VAL A 54 21.29 1.86 22.31
N TYR A 55 20.09 1.41 22.69
CA TYR A 55 19.47 0.21 22.15
C TYR A 55 18.38 0.55 21.12
N CYS A 56 18.29 -0.25 20.07
CA CYS A 56 17.32 -0.12 18.99
C CYS A 56 16.85 -1.50 18.56
N ASP A 57 15.56 -1.66 18.30
CA ASP A 57 15.01 -2.93 17.80
C ASP A 57 15.06 -3.06 16.27
N ASN A 58 15.36 -1.97 15.58
CA ASN A 58 15.67 -2.01 14.16
C ASN A 58 17.15 -2.36 13.93
N GLU A 59 17.43 -3.64 13.66
CA GLU A 59 18.78 -4.15 13.41
C GLU A 59 19.47 -3.45 12.22
N ALA A 60 18.73 -3.18 11.14
CA ALA A 60 19.27 -2.54 9.95
C ALA A 60 19.77 -1.12 10.25
N LEU A 61 19.05 -0.37 11.07
CA LEU A 61 19.46 0.97 11.50
C LEU A 61 20.77 0.91 12.29
N VAL A 62 20.86 0.02 13.28
CA VAL A 62 22.09 -0.15 14.10
C VAL A 62 23.29 -0.48 13.21
N LYS A 63 23.14 -1.45 12.30
CA LYS A 63 24.19 -1.82 11.35
C LYS A 63 24.61 -0.63 10.48
N ASN A 64 23.65 0.12 9.96
CA ASN A 64 23.94 1.27 9.09
C ASN A 64 24.64 2.41 9.83
N VAL A 65 24.22 2.71 11.07
CA VAL A 65 24.85 3.75 11.90
C VAL A 65 26.29 3.35 12.24
N ASN A 66 26.50 2.13 12.77
CA ASN A 66 27.86 1.67 13.14
C ASN A 66 28.78 1.62 11.91
N LYS A 67 28.30 1.08 10.79
CA LYS A 67 29.05 1.08 9.52
C LYS A 67 29.41 2.50 9.07
N ALA A 68 28.47 3.43 9.10
CA ALA A 68 28.71 4.80 8.64
C ALA A 68 29.63 5.62 9.56
N ARG A 69 29.74 5.24 10.85
CA ARG A 69 30.71 5.82 11.79
C ARG A 69 32.14 5.42 11.44
N GLU A 70 32.33 4.14 11.12
CA GLU A 70 33.64 3.55 10.80
C GLU A 70 34.07 3.79 9.34
N GLN A 71 33.14 4.22 8.49
CA GLN A 71 33.37 4.35 7.07
C GLN A 71 34.39 5.47 6.75
N SER A 72 35.50 5.07 6.13
CA SER A 72 36.56 5.97 5.65
C SER A 72 36.37 6.49 4.22
N ARG A 73 35.52 5.82 3.42
CA ARG A 73 35.29 6.26 2.04
C ARG A 73 34.47 7.58 2.00
N PRO A 74 34.73 8.46 1.02
CA PRO A 74 33.91 9.65 0.82
C PRO A 74 32.44 9.28 0.52
N GLN A 75 31.55 10.22 0.83
CA GLN A 75 30.14 10.13 0.45
C GLN A 75 29.98 10.55 -1.02
N PHE A 76 29.26 9.75 -1.81
CA PHE A 76 28.96 10.07 -3.20
C PHE A 76 27.51 10.56 -3.34
N PRO A 77 27.17 11.36 -4.37
CA PRO A 77 25.80 11.83 -4.57
C PRO A 77 24.73 10.72 -4.58
N ASN A 78 25.07 9.54 -5.12
CA ASN A 78 24.17 8.39 -5.14
C ASN A 78 23.84 7.82 -3.75
N ASP A 79 24.68 8.06 -2.74
CA ASP A 79 24.39 7.65 -1.37
C ASP A 79 23.16 8.37 -0.81
N ALA A 80 22.95 9.63 -1.20
CA ALA A 80 21.81 10.44 -0.77
C ALA A 80 20.45 9.94 -1.28
N LEU A 81 20.45 9.02 -2.26
CA LEU A 81 19.22 8.43 -2.81
C LEU A 81 18.70 7.24 -1.98
N LYS A 82 19.47 6.77 -0.99
CA LYS A 82 19.08 5.69 -0.07
C LYS A 82 17.87 6.11 0.75
N ALA A 83 17.08 5.11 1.17
CA ALA A 83 15.90 5.35 1.99
C ALA A 83 16.30 5.95 3.35
N SER A 84 15.55 6.96 3.80
CA SER A 84 15.73 7.64 5.08
C SER A 84 17.16 8.17 5.29
N TRP A 85 17.80 8.59 4.19
CA TRP A 85 19.15 9.13 4.19
C TRP A 85 19.30 10.35 5.10
N ASP A 86 18.36 11.29 5.00
CA ASP A 86 18.26 12.52 5.79
C ASP A 86 18.41 12.28 7.30
N VAL A 87 17.53 11.45 7.88
CA VAL A 87 17.53 11.16 9.32
C VAL A 87 18.70 10.26 9.71
N LEU A 88 19.10 9.33 8.85
CA LEU A 88 20.29 8.51 9.09
C LEU A 88 21.55 9.38 9.21
N GLN A 89 21.74 10.36 8.33
CA GLN A 89 22.89 11.26 8.38
C GLN A 89 22.87 12.15 9.64
N ALA A 90 21.70 12.60 10.08
CA ALA A 90 21.58 13.31 11.35
C ALA A 90 22.03 12.44 12.54
N VAL A 91 21.59 11.18 12.59
CA VAL A 91 22.03 10.21 13.60
C VAL A 91 23.53 9.96 13.53
N VAL A 92 24.08 9.73 12.33
CA VAL A 92 25.52 9.45 12.13
C VAL A 92 26.36 10.66 12.53
N ARG A 93 25.94 11.87 12.18
CA ARG A 93 26.61 13.12 12.61
C ARG A 93 26.67 13.20 14.13
N LEU A 94 25.54 13.07 14.80
CA LEU A 94 25.47 13.14 16.27
C LEU A 94 26.30 12.00 16.92
N ALA A 95 26.28 10.80 16.35
CA ALA A 95 27.08 9.68 16.84
C ALA A 95 28.60 9.88 16.69
N LYS A 96 29.04 10.69 15.71
CA LYS A 96 30.45 11.10 15.57
C LYS A 96 30.83 12.18 16.58
N LEU A 97 29.91 13.10 16.88
CA LEU A 97 30.09 14.14 17.92
C LEU A 97 30.04 13.59 19.34
N LEU A 98 29.46 12.41 19.53
CA LEU A 98 29.30 11.71 20.81
C LEU A 98 30.01 10.34 20.78
N PRO A 99 31.35 10.30 20.67
CA PRO A 99 32.11 9.05 20.50
C PRO A 99 31.92 8.05 21.65
N GLN A 100 31.61 8.51 22.86
CA GLN A 100 31.32 7.70 24.05
C GLN A 100 30.02 6.88 23.95
N ILE A 101 29.18 7.13 22.95
CA ILE A 101 27.93 6.41 22.74
C ILE A 101 28.14 5.22 21.80
N THR A 102 27.61 4.07 22.18
CA THR A 102 27.62 2.83 21.37
C THR A 102 26.20 2.38 21.07
N PHE A 103 25.98 1.84 19.85
CA PHE A 103 24.66 1.41 19.38
C PHE A 103 24.58 -0.11 19.35
N HIS A 104 23.51 -0.64 19.94
CA HIS A 104 23.28 -2.08 20.09
C HIS A 104 21.88 -2.43 19.61
N HIS A 105 21.77 -3.58 18.94
CA HIS A 105 20.48 -4.14 18.58
C HIS A 105 19.90 -4.89 19.78
N ILE A 106 18.59 -4.76 19.99
CA ILE A 106 17.81 -5.57 20.93
C ILE A 106 16.61 -6.16 20.19
N ARG A 107 16.13 -7.34 20.56
CA ARG A 107 14.94 -7.90 19.91
C ARG A 107 13.70 -7.10 20.36
N GLY A 108 12.85 -6.69 19.43
CA GLY A 108 11.56 -6.06 19.73
C GLY A 108 10.54 -7.05 20.32
N HIS A 109 9.51 -6.52 20.99
CA HIS A 109 8.33 -7.25 21.50
C HIS A 109 8.62 -8.53 22.29
N GLN A 110 9.70 -8.56 23.08
CA GLN A 110 10.04 -9.74 23.90
C GLN A 110 9.00 -10.01 25.00
N ASP A 111 8.22 -9.01 25.37
CA ASP A 111 7.11 -9.09 26.33
C ASP A 111 5.94 -9.96 25.86
N THR A 112 5.86 -10.28 24.57
CA THR A 112 4.84 -11.21 24.03
C THR A 112 5.09 -12.67 24.43
N GLN A 113 6.33 -13.03 24.76
CA GLN A 113 6.74 -14.40 25.09
C GLN A 113 7.27 -14.53 26.52
N VAL A 114 7.80 -13.43 27.08
CA VAL A 114 8.46 -13.43 28.39
C VAL A 114 7.81 -12.37 29.28
N PRO A 115 7.37 -12.72 30.50
CA PRO A 115 6.85 -11.75 31.46
C PRO A 115 7.80 -10.56 31.69
N LEU A 116 7.23 -9.35 31.83
CA LEU A 116 7.97 -8.09 31.94
C LEU A 116 9.05 -8.12 33.03
N ASP A 117 8.77 -8.72 34.19
CA ASP A 117 9.67 -8.84 35.34
C ASP A 117 10.95 -9.63 35.00
N LYS A 118 10.84 -10.63 34.10
CA LYS A 118 11.94 -11.49 33.66
C LYS A 118 12.75 -10.94 32.49
N LEU A 119 12.31 -9.82 31.90
CA LEU A 119 13.05 -9.19 30.81
C LEU A 119 14.35 -8.54 31.30
N SER A 120 15.35 -8.55 30.43
CA SER A 120 16.58 -7.77 30.63
C SER A 120 16.24 -6.28 30.70
N ARG A 121 17.10 -5.49 31.35
CA ARG A 121 16.88 -4.04 31.46
C ARG A 121 16.75 -3.34 30.09
N PRO A 122 17.58 -3.62 29.08
CA PRO A 122 17.38 -3.07 27.73
C PRO A 122 16.02 -3.45 27.13
N ALA A 123 15.56 -4.69 27.31
CA ALA A 123 14.26 -5.14 26.81
C ALA A 123 13.09 -4.44 27.51
N LYS A 124 13.17 -4.24 28.84
CA LYS A 124 12.16 -3.45 29.60
C LYS A 124 12.06 -2.02 29.06
N LEU A 125 13.20 -1.39 28.78
CA LEU A 125 13.26 -0.04 28.21
C LEU A 125 12.71 0.01 26.78
N ASN A 126 12.95 -1.01 25.96
CA ASN A 126 12.38 -1.10 24.61
C ASN A 126 10.86 -1.15 24.68
N VAL A 127 10.29 -2.01 25.53
CA VAL A 127 8.84 -2.11 25.72
C VAL A 127 8.25 -0.78 26.19
N GLN A 128 8.95 -0.06 27.05
CA GLN A 128 8.51 1.27 27.48
C GLN A 128 8.54 2.30 26.33
N ALA A 129 9.61 2.30 25.51
CA ALA A 129 9.71 3.15 24.33
C ALA A 129 8.60 2.84 23.31
N ASP A 130 8.30 1.55 23.06
CA ASP A 130 7.23 1.12 22.17
C ASP A 130 5.85 1.59 22.68
N LYS A 131 5.62 1.50 23.99
CA LYS A 131 4.38 2.01 24.62
C LYS A 131 4.24 3.52 24.47
N LEU A 132 5.33 4.27 24.62
CA LEU A 132 5.36 5.72 24.43
C LEU A 132 5.09 6.10 22.96
N ALA A 133 5.76 5.44 22.02
CA ALA A 133 5.56 5.64 20.59
C ALA A 133 4.12 5.31 20.16
N GLY A 134 3.59 4.17 20.60
CA GLY A 134 2.21 3.76 20.32
C GLY A 134 1.17 4.69 20.97
N SER A 135 1.44 5.21 22.15
CA SER A 135 0.56 6.20 22.80
C SER A 135 0.56 7.52 22.04
N TYR A 136 1.73 8.01 21.63
CA TYR A 136 1.82 9.20 20.78
C TYR A 136 1.07 9.01 19.46
N GLN A 137 1.23 7.87 18.79
CA GLN A 137 0.53 7.58 17.53
C GLN A 137 -1.00 7.57 17.69
N ARG A 138 -1.52 7.09 18.83
CA ARG A 138 -2.97 7.08 19.10
C ARG A 138 -3.53 8.45 19.46
N LEU A 139 -2.78 9.25 20.22
CA LEU A 139 -3.28 10.49 20.82
C LEU A 139 -2.97 11.74 19.98
N SER A 140 -1.94 11.69 19.15
CA SER A 140 -1.47 12.84 18.38
C SER A 140 -2.25 13.02 17.08
N SER A 141 -2.60 14.26 16.76
CA SER A 141 -3.11 14.69 15.45
C SER A 141 -2.01 15.26 14.54
N HIS A 142 -0.73 15.08 14.91
CA HIS A 142 0.38 15.74 14.25
C HIS A 142 0.57 15.28 12.80
N LYS A 143 0.68 16.25 11.88
CA LYS A 143 0.93 15.99 10.46
C LYS A 143 2.41 15.73 10.23
N THR A 144 2.75 14.48 9.93
CA THR A 144 4.13 14.02 9.72
C THR A 144 4.62 14.21 8.28
N ILE A 145 4.07 15.19 7.55
CA ILE A 145 4.12 15.27 6.09
C ILE A 145 5.49 15.79 5.60
N GLN A 146 5.94 16.94 6.12
CA GLN A 146 7.20 17.55 5.73
C GLN A 146 8.22 17.40 6.86
N ALA A 147 9.38 16.85 6.55
CA ALA A 147 10.46 16.70 7.51
C ALA A 147 11.17 18.04 7.76
N PRO A 148 11.51 18.35 9.03
CA PRO A 148 12.33 19.52 9.33
C PRO A 148 13.75 19.32 8.79
N MET A 149 14.40 20.42 8.39
CA MET A 149 15.82 20.41 8.04
C MET A 149 16.65 20.27 9.32
N ILE A 150 16.90 19.02 9.73
CA ILE A 150 17.79 18.71 10.84
C ILE A 150 19.24 18.69 10.34
N ASP A 151 20.16 19.11 11.19
CA ASP A 151 21.59 19.11 10.86
C ASP A 151 22.06 17.73 10.39
N GLY A 152 22.60 17.66 9.17
CA GLY A 152 23.01 16.43 8.50
C GLY A 152 22.09 15.99 7.37
N THR A 153 20.86 16.50 7.31
CA THR A 153 19.92 16.24 6.20
C THR A 153 20.42 16.81 4.87
N ASN A 154 20.96 18.04 4.89
CA ASN A 154 21.44 18.84 3.76
C ASN A 154 20.40 19.19 2.68
N CYS A 155 19.58 18.24 2.21
CA CYS A 155 18.52 18.49 1.24
C CYS A 155 17.33 17.55 1.41
N HIS A 156 16.16 18.01 0.95
CA HIS A 156 14.94 17.21 0.84
C HIS A 156 14.41 17.25 -0.59
N LEU A 157 13.88 16.13 -1.05
CA LEU A 157 12.93 16.14 -2.17
C LEU A 157 11.53 16.34 -1.59
N ILE A 158 10.89 17.45 -1.95
CA ILE A 158 9.51 17.75 -1.55
C ILE A 158 8.62 17.62 -2.77
N TYR A 159 7.51 16.92 -2.63
CA TYR A 159 6.46 16.82 -3.64
C TYR A 159 5.09 16.92 -2.97
N ASP A 160 4.20 17.74 -3.50
CA ASP A 160 2.85 17.99 -2.96
C ASP A 160 2.85 18.28 -1.44
N GLY A 161 3.82 19.11 -1.01
CA GLY A 161 4.03 19.45 0.39
C GLY A 161 4.62 18.33 1.26
N GLN A 162 4.91 17.15 0.70
CA GLN A 162 5.43 15.98 1.43
C GLN A 162 6.91 15.71 1.15
N THR A 163 7.68 15.42 2.21
CA THR A 163 9.06 14.96 2.05
C THR A 163 9.09 13.52 1.55
N VAL A 164 9.74 13.32 0.41
CA VAL A 164 9.99 12.00 -0.18
C VAL A 164 11.31 11.47 0.37
N ALA A 165 11.22 10.58 1.34
CA ALA A 165 12.37 10.02 2.07
C ALA A 165 12.98 8.77 1.40
N SER A 166 12.31 8.19 0.40
CA SER A 166 12.81 7.02 -0.32
C SER A 166 12.19 6.87 -1.70
N LYS A 167 12.67 5.88 -2.46
CA LYS A 167 12.12 5.51 -3.78
C LYS A 167 12.04 6.70 -4.75
N HIS A 168 12.97 7.66 -4.65
CA HIS A 168 12.99 8.93 -5.37
C HIS A 168 12.66 8.78 -6.87
N ARG A 169 13.32 7.85 -7.57
CA ARG A 169 13.09 7.61 -9.00
C ARG A 169 11.66 7.15 -9.32
N LYS A 170 11.08 6.27 -8.50
CA LYS A 170 9.69 5.80 -8.68
C LYS A 170 8.73 6.97 -8.44
N ASN A 171 8.89 7.66 -7.31
CA ASN A 171 8.07 8.83 -6.98
C ASN A 171 8.11 9.86 -8.12
N ILE A 172 9.29 10.30 -8.59
CA ILE A 172 9.41 11.27 -9.70
C ILE A 172 8.69 10.78 -10.98
N ARG A 173 8.84 9.49 -11.33
CA ARG A 173 8.20 8.92 -12.53
C ARG A 173 6.70 8.85 -12.42
N ASP A 174 6.21 8.36 -11.29
CA ASP A 174 4.78 8.24 -11.00
C ASP A 174 4.18 9.65 -11.03
N HIS A 175 4.76 10.62 -10.31
CA HIS A 175 4.30 12.00 -10.32
C HIS A 175 4.26 12.64 -11.71
N ARG A 176 5.27 12.40 -12.55
CA ARG A 176 5.31 12.93 -13.92
C ARG A 176 4.21 12.37 -14.83
N ARG A 177 3.65 11.19 -14.54
CA ARG A 177 2.73 10.49 -15.45
C ARG A 177 1.32 10.33 -14.90
N THR A 178 1.14 10.43 -13.57
CA THR A 178 -0.14 10.16 -12.91
C THR A 178 -1.23 11.12 -13.39
N LYS A 179 -0.92 12.40 -13.61
CA LYS A 179 -1.92 13.39 -14.05
C LYS A 179 -2.47 13.06 -15.43
N GLU A 180 -1.58 12.77 -16.38
CA GLU A 180 -1.92 12.42 -17.76
C GLU A 180 -2.64 11.08 -17.82
N LEU A 181 -2.17 10.08 -17.06
CA LEU A 181 -2.80 8.76 -17.01
C LEU A 181 -4.21 8.84 -16.41
N LYS A 182 -4.40 9.58 -15.32
CA LYS A 182 -5.71 9.84 -14.72
C LYS A 182 -6.65 10.54 -15.69
N THR A 183 -6.16 11.56 -16.39
CA THR A 183 -6.92 12.29 -17.42
C THR A 183 -7.36 11.34 -18.53
N TYR A 184 -6.45 10.52 -19.04
CA TYR A 184 -6.73 9.53 -20.07
C TYR A 184 -7.80 8.52 -19.62
N ILE A 185 -7.66 7.93 -18.43
CA ILE A 185 -8.62 6.94 -17.92
C ILE A 185 -10.00 7.57 -17.78
N LYS A 186 -10.11 8.76 -17.15
CA LYS A 186 -11.39 9.47 -16.99
C LYS A 186 -12.06 9.80 -18.32
N GLN A 187 -11.29 10.30 -19.30
CA GLN A 187 -11.82 10.59 -20.63
C GLN A 187 -12.32 9.33 -21.33
N LYS A 188 -11.57 8.23 -21.21
CA LYS A 188 -11.93 6.96 -21.84
C LYS A 188 -13.16 6.30 -21.21
N THR A 189 -13.35 6.45 -19.91
CA THR A 189 -14.49 5.83 -19.19
C THR A 189 -15.68 6.77 -18.99
N GLY A 190 -15.52 8.07 -19.23
CA GLY A 190 -16.53 9.08 -18.91
C GLY A 190 -16.70 9.33 -17.40
N MET A 191 -15.77 8.84 -16.58
CA MET A 191 -15.89 8.85 -15.13
C MET A 191 -15.64 10.24 -14.52
N SER A 192 -16.47 10.62 -13.54
CA SER A 192 -16.30 11.85 -12.79
C SER A 192 -15.05 11.80 -11.90
N GLU A 193 -14.60 12.97 -11.45
CA GLU A 193 -13.47 13.05 -10.50
C GLU A 193 -13.78 12.34 -9.17
N ALA A 194 -15.02 12.47 -8.67
CA ALA A 194 -15.47 11.83 -7.45
C ALA A 194 -15.48 10.30 -7.57
N ALA A 195 -16.02 9.76 -8.68
CA ALA A 195 -16.03 8.32 -8.92
C ALA A 195 -14.61 7.77 -9.06
N PHE A 196 -13.72 8.48 -9.76
CA PHE A 196 -12.32 8.08 -9.89
C PHE A 196 -11.60 8.08 -8.54
N ALA A 197 -11.87 9.07 -7.69
CA ALA A 197 -11.31 9.17 -6.35
C ALA A 197 -11.84 8.09 -5.39
N ASP A 198 -13.04 7.54 -5.64
CA ASP A 198 -13.61 6.46 -4.83
C ASP A 198 -13.09 5.07 -5.19
N ILE A 199 -12.34 4.92 -6.29
CA ILE A 199 -11.72 3.64 -6.65
C ILE A 199 -10.60 3.28 -5.68
N ASP A 200 -10.59 2.02 -5.23
CA ASP A 200 -9.51 1.41 -4.46
C ASP A 200 -8.29 1.11 -5.35
N TRP A 201 -7.56 2.18 -5.68
CA TRP A 201 -6.33 2.10 -6.45
C TRP A 201 -5.23 1.30 -5.74
N GLN A 202 -5.28 1.17 -4.41
CA GLN A 202 -4.29 0.40 -3.66
C GLN A 202 -4.46 -1.10 -3.90
N SER A 203 -5.70 -1.59 -3.83
CA SER A 203 -6.03 -2.98 -4.17
C SER A 203 -5.73 -3.26 -5.64
N HIS A 204 -6.09 -2.34 -6.52
CA HIS A 204 -5.79 -2.41 -7.95
C HIS A 204 -4.28 -2.52 -8.23
N GLU A 205 -3.46 -1.60 -7.70
CA GLU A 205 -2.00 -1.61 -7.87
C GLU A 205 -1.41 -2.91 -7.33
N ARG A 206 -1.87 -3.37 -6.17
CA ARG A 206 -1.40 -4.62 -5.57
C ARG A 206 -1.67 -5.81 -6.48
N SER A 207 -2.85 -5.91 -7.08
CA SER A 207 -3.19 -6.96 -8.04
C SER A 207 -2.35 -6.85 -9.32
N VAL A 208 -2.18 -5.65 -9.89
CA VAL A 208 -1.38 -5.47 -11.12
C VAL A 208 0.04 -5.98 -10.91
N ASN A 209 0.63 -5.65 -9.74
CA ASN A 209 1.99 -6.02 -9.41
C ASN A 209 2.22 -7.54 -9.23
N THR A 210 1.16 -8.37 -9.13
CA THR A 210 1.30 -9.84 -9.09
C THR A 210 1.53 -10.46 -10.46
N PHE A 211 1.16 -9.79 -11.55
CA PHE A 211 1.36 -10.29 -12.91
C PHE A 211 2.79 -9.99 -13.37
N LYS A 212 3.40 -10.92 -14.10
CA LYS A 212 4.74 -10.81 -14.69
C LYS A 212 4.69 -11.12 -16.18
N ASP A 213 5.68 -10.64 -16.92
CA ASP A 213 5.93 -10.99 -18.33
C ASP A 213 4.68 -10.92 -19.24
N GLY A 214 4.38 -12.01 -19.96
CA GLY A 214 3.25 -12.12 -20.88
C GLY A 214 1.90 -11.77 -20.26
N PRO A 215 1.51 -12.39 -19.14
CA PRO A 215 0.28 -12.04 -18.41
C PRO A 215 0.18 -10.55 -18.05
N HIS A 216 1.28 -9.90 -17.68
CA HIS A 216 1.27 -8.46 -17.40
C HIS A 216 1.00 -7.62 -18.66
N ILE A 217 1.57 -8.00 -19.82
CA ILE A 217 1.30 -7.35 -21.10
C ILE A 217 -0.18 -7.48 -21.48
N PHE A 218 -0.74 -8.69 -21.33
CA PHE A 218 -2.18 -8.91 -21.55
C PHE A 218 -3.02 -8.02 -20.64
N LEU A 219 -2.71 -8.03 -19.34
CA LEU A 219 -3.44 -7.26 -18.35
C LEU A 219 -3.46 -5.76 -18.68
N VAL A 220 -2.30 -5.17 -18.99
CA VAL A 220 -2.23 -3.75 -19.37
C VAL A 220 -3.09 -3.46 -20.61
N LYS A 221 -3.05 -4.32 -21.63
CA LYS A 221 -3.92 -4.18 -22.81
C LYS A 221 -5.38 -4.32 -22.45
N PHE A 222 -5.74 -5.26 -21.59
CA PHE A 222 -7.10 -5.47 -21.12
C PHE A 222 -7.64 -4.26 -20.34
N LEU A 223 -6.93 -3.83 -19.28
CA LEU A 223 -7.32 -2.73 -18.41
C LEU A 223 -7.51 -1.40 -19.14
N HIS A 224 -6.77 -1.21 -20.23
CA HIS A 224 -6.86 -0.01 -21.05
C HIS A 224 -7.72 -0.20 -22.30
N GLY A 225 -8.29 -1.37 -22.58
CA GLY A 225 -9.15 -1.61 -23.76
C GLY A 225 -8.38 -1.56 -25.08
N TRP A 226 -7.22 -2.20 -25.11
CA TRP A 226 -6.28 -2.33 -26.24
C TRP A 226 -6.09 -3.82 -26.63
N LEU A 227 -7.00 -4.69 -26.22
CA LEU A 227 -7.03 -6.06 -26.72
C LEU A 227 -7.28 -6.05 -28.23
N PRO A 228 -6.69 -7.00 -28.99
CA PRO A 228 -6.81 -7.07 -30.44
C PRO A 228 -8.18 -7.63 -30.88
N VAL A 229 -9.26 -6.99 -30.42
CA VAL A 229 -10.66 -7.27 -30.81
C VAL A 229 -10.97 -6.65 -32.18
N GLY A 230 -12.01 -7.15 -32.88
CA GLY A 230 -12.38 -6.76 -34.24
C GLY A 230 -12.28 -5.25 -34.52
N LYS A 231 -12.89 -4.41 -33.68
CA LYS A 231 -12.85 -2.93 -33.80
C LYS A 231 -11.45 -2.35 -33.82
N LEU A 232 -10.51 -2.93 -33.05
CA LEU A 232 -9.14 -2.44 -32.98
C LEU A 232 -8.31 -2.94 -34.15
N VAL A 233 -8.39 -4.25 -34.47
CA VAL A 233 -7.57 -4.84 -35.52
C VAL A 233 -7.98 -4.39 -36.93
N SER A 234 -9.26 -4.09 -37.12
CA SER A 234 -9.81 -3.48 -38.34
C SER A 234 -9.16 -2.14 -38.68
N ARG A 235 -8.69 -1.37 -37.67
CA ARG A 235 -7.99 -0.10 -37.91
C ARG A 235 -6.63 -0.27 -38.57
N TYR A 236 -6.00 -1.44 -38.40
CA TYR A 236 -4.69 -1.72 -39.00
C TYR A 236 -4.82 -2.25 -40.43
N ASN A 237 -5.77 -3.16 -40.67
CA ASN A 237 -6.06 -3.70 -42.00
C ASN A 237 -7.52 -4.19 -42.06
N PRO A 238 -8.46 -3.37 -42.55
CA PRO A 238 -9.88 -3.70 -42.56
C PRO A 238 -10.24 -4.80 -43.58
N ILE A 239 -9.41 -5.00 -44.61
CA ILE A 239 -9.61 -6.04 -45.62
C ILE A 239 -9.34 -7.42 -45.02
N LYS A 240 -8.25 -7.54 -44.24
CA LYS A 240 -7.85 -8.81 -43.61
C LYS A 240 -8.60 -9.09 -42.30
N TYR A 241 -8.92 -8.05 -41.54
CA TYR A 241 -9.52 -8.16 -40.22
C TYR A 241 -10.79 -7.31 -40.14
N PRO A 242 -11.97 -7.89 -40.40
CA PRO A 242 -13.24 -7.19 -40.26
C PRO A 242 -13.48 -6.69 -38.82
N SER A 243 -14.30 -5.65 -38.67
CA SER A 243 -14.68 -5.14 -37.34
C SER A 243 -15.66 -6.05 -36.60
N ALA A 244 -16.37 -6.91 -37.33
CA ALA A 244 -17.40 -7.79 -36.81
C ALA A 244 -16.85 -8.83 -35.83
N CYS A 245 -17.71 -9.28 -34.92
CA CYS A 245 -17.36 -10.36 -34.01
C CYS A 245 -17.16 -11.67 -34.79
N PRO A 246 -16.06 -12.41 -34.56
CA PRO A 246 -15.87 -13.71 -35.19
C PRO A 246 -16.78 -14.81 -34.61
N SER A 247 -17.44 -14.54 -33.48
CA SER A 247 -18.26 -15.52 -32.75
C SER A 247 -19.76 -15.26 -32.84
N CYS A 248 -20.21 -14.07 -33.22
CA CYS A 248 -21.65 -13.77 -33.37
C CYS A 248 -21.88 -12.67 -34.41
N ASP A 249 -23.14 -12.36 -34.72
CA ASP A 249 -23.51 -11.43 -35.79
C ASP A 249 -23.35 -9.94 -35.43
N GLU A 250 -22.66 -9.61 -34.32
CA GLU A 250 -22.41 -8.21 -33.96
C GLU A 250 -21.43 -7.56 -34.95
N PRO A 251 -21.80 -6.43 -35.59
CA PRO A 251 -20.99 -5.79 -36.63
C PRO A 251 -19.69 -5.14 -36.12
N VAL A 252 -19.59 -4.90 -34.80
CA VAL A 252 -18.42 -4.27 -34.17
C VAL A 252 -18.09 -4.99 -32.85
N GLU A 253 -17.03 -5.80 -32.86
CA GLU A 253 -16.45 -6.37 -31.64
C GLU A 253 -15.53 -5.36 -30.98
N ASP A 254 -16.03 -4.68 -29.94
CA ASP A 254 -15.21 -3.87 -29.04
C ASP A 254 -14.89 -4.60 -27.73
N SER A 255 -14.13 -3.94 -26.83
CA SER A 255 -13.72 -4.55 -25.57
C SER A 255 -14.90 -4.90 -24.65
N LYS A 256 -16.03 -4.21 -24.76
CA LYS A 256 -17.24 -4.53 -24.00
C LYS A 256 -17.92 -5.75 -24.61
N HIS A 257 -18.09 -5.78 -25.93
CA HIS A 257 -18.65 -6.93 -26.62
C HIS A 257 -17.82 -8.19 -26.38
N PHE A 258 -16.48 -8.09 -26.41
CA PHE A 258 -15.58 -9.21 -26.11
C PHE A 258 -15.95 -9.94 -24.80
N LEU A 259 -16.32 -9.19 -23.76
CA LEU A 259 -16.70 -9.72 -22.43
C LEU A 259 -18.19 -10.09 -22.30
N THR A 260 -19.04 -9.59 -23.19
CA THR A 260 -20.51 -9.74 -23.09
C THR A 260 -21.11 -10.48 -24.29
N CYS A 261 -20.25 -11.09 -25.11
CA CYS A 261 -20.63 -11.76 -26.34
C CYS A 261 -21.71 -12.83 -26.05
N PRO A 262 -22.82 -12.86 -26.81
CA PRO A 262 -23.89 -13.82 -26.58
C PRO A 262 -23.54 -15.24 -27.06
N ASN A 263 -22.44 -15.43 -27.79
CA ASN A 263 -22.03 -16.75 -28.25
C ASN A 263 -21.85 -17.72 -27.05
N PRO A 264 -22.45 -18.92 -27.06
CA PRO A 264 -22.36 -19.86 -25.94
C PRO A 264 -20.92 -20.26 -25.56
N GLU A 265 -20.01 -20.41 -26.53
CA GLU A 265 -18.61 -20.73 -26.28
C GLU A 265 -17.93 -19.59 -25.51
N ARG A 266 -18.14 -18.35 -25.97
CA ARG A 266 -17.62 -17.12 -25.32
C ARG A 266 -18.26 -16.80 -23.95
N ARG A 267 -19.27 -17.58 -23.54
CA ARG A 267 -19.91 -17.48 -22.22
C ARG A 267 -19.48 -18.57 -21.24
N LYS A 268 -18.75 -19.61 -21.69
CA LYS A 268 -18.33 -20.72 -20.82
C LYS A 268 -17.51 -20.23 -19.61
N TRP A 269 -16.60 -19.29 -19.84
CA TRP A 269 -15.79 -18.72 -18.76
C TRP A 269 -16.61 -17.97 -17.70
N HIS A 270 -17.81 -17.44 -18.02
CA HIS A 270 -18.65 -16.74 -17.03
C HIS A 270 -19.05 -17.67 -15.87
N ALA A 271 -19.46 -18.90 -16.19
CA ALA A 271 -19.87 -19.89 -15.19
C ALA A 271 -18.66 -20.35 -14.36
N THR A 272 -17.52 -20.61 -15.02
CA THR A 272 -16.27 -21.00 -14.37
C THR A 272 -15.76 -19.90 -13.44
N LEU A 273 -15.77 -18.65 -13.90
CA LEU A 273 -15.36 -17.49 -13.10
C LEU A 273 -16.30 -17.30 -11.91
N THR A 274 -17.61 -17.32 -12.12
CA THR A 274 -18.63 -17.19 -11.05
C THR A 274 -18.44 -18.24 -9.96
N THR A 275 -18.23 -19.49 -10.35
CA THR A 275 -17.98 -20.62 -9.43
C THR A 275 -16.67 -20.41 -8.66
N SER A 276 -15.60 -20.01 -9.36
CA SER A 276 -14.29 -19.79 -8.75
C SER A 276 -14.32 -18.62 -7.74
N LEU A 277 -15.03 -17.54 -8.08
CA LEU A 277 -15.22 -16.39 -7.22
C LEU A 277 -16.00 -16.75 -5.96
N ARG A 278 -17.11 -17.48 -6.09
CA ARG A 278 -17.89 -17.97 -4.95
C ARG A 278 -17.04 -18.78 -3.99
N HIS A 279 -16.38 -19.83 -4.49
CA HIS A 279 -15.53 -20.69 -3.67
C HIS A 279 -14.39 -19.89 -3.00
N ARG A 280 -13.75 -18.98 -3.73
CA ARG A 280 -12.71 -18.12 -3.15
C ARG A 280 -13.27 -17.25 -2.03
N CYS A 281 -14.40 -16.57 -2.26
CA CYS A 281 -15.01 -15.67 -1.28
C CYS A 281 -15.41 -16.41 0.01
N GLU A 282 -16.00 -17.60 -0.12
CA GLU A 282 -16.34 -18.47 1.01
C GLU A 282 -15.08 -18.91 1.78
N SER A 283 -13.99 -19.25 1.09
CA SER A 283 -12.72 -19.68 1.73
C SER A 283 -11.96 -18.60 2.53
N VAL A 284 -12.37 -17.34 2.37
CA VAL A 284 -11.76 -16.15 3.00
C VAL A 284 -12.75 -15.36 3.84
N ASP A 285 -13.84 -15.99 4.30
CA ASP A 285 -14.79 -15.39 5.23
C ASP A 285 -15.40 -14.07 4.70
N THR A 286 -15.69 -14.03 3.39
CA THR A 286 -16.32 -12.86 2.76
C THR A 286 -17.71 -12.66 3.33
N ASP A 287 -18.07 -11.41 3.60
CA ASP A 287 -19.42 -11.03 3.97
C ASP A 287 -20.44 -11.54 2.93
N PRO A 288 -21.42 -12.38 3.32
CA PRO A 288 -22.40 -12.93 2.39
C PRO A 288 -23.16 -11.86 1.61
N ALA A 289 -23.48 -10.72 2.23
CA ALA A 289 -24.19 -9.65 1.53
C ALA A 289 -23.31 -8.94 0.49
N LEU A 290 -21.99 -8.88 0.72
CA LEU A 290 -21.04 -8.39 -0.28
C LEU A 290 -20.90 -9.39 -1.41
N LEU A 291 -20.79 -10.69 -1.12
CA LEU A 291 -20.74 -11.74 -2.12
C LEU A 291 -22.00 -11.75 -3.02
N ASP A 292 -23.18 -11.59 -2.44
CA ASP A 292 -24.44 -11.53 -3.18
C ASP A 292 -24.49 -10.30 -4.11
N LEU A 293 -24.20 -9.10 -3.58
CA LEU A 293 -24.14 -7.88 -4.38
C LEU A 293 -23.10 -7.98 -5.51
N PHE A 294 -21.95 -8.55 -5.20
CA PHE A 294 -20.84 -8.79 -6.11
C PHE A 294 -21.26 -9.69 -7.29
N LEU A 295 -21.82 -10.85 -7.00
CA LEU A 295 -22.25 -11.81 -8.02
C LEU A 295 -23.44 -11.29 -8.82
N TRP A 296 -24.35 -10.60 -8.15
CA TRP A 296 -25.49 -9.96 -8.79
C TRP A 296 -25.03 -8.92 -9.82
N GLY A 297 -24.18 -7.97 -9.43
CA GLY A 297 -23.73 -6.91 -10.33
C GLY A 297 -22.89 -7.43 -11.50
N LEU A 298 -22.01 -8.41 -11.24
CA LEU A 298 -21.22 -9.06 -12.29
C LEU A 298 -22.12 -9.78 -13.31
N ASN A 299 -23.08 -10.60 -12.85
CA ASN A 299 -23.96 -11.36 -13.73
C ASN A 299 -24.86 -10.45 -14.58
N HIS A 300 -25.44 -9.40 -14.00
CA HIS A 300 -26.27 -8.47 -14.75
C HIS A 300 -25.47 -7.77 -15.86
N TRP A 301 -24.25 -7.35 -15.54
CA TRP A 301 -23.39 -6.72 -16.52
C TRP A 301 -22.97 -7.68 -17.63
N LEU A 302 -22.54 -8.90 -17.29
CA LEU A 302 -22.12 -9.91 -18.27
C LEU A 302 -23.26 -10.34 -19.20
N GLN A 303 -24.51 -10.30 -18.74
CA GLN A 303 -25.69 -10.63 -19.53
C GLN A 303 -26.23 -9.43 -20.33
N SER A 304 -25.61 -8.24 -20.23
CA SER A 304 -26.15 -6.99 -20.75
C SER A 304 -27.61 -6.73 -20.34
N ALA A 305 -28.00 -7.24 -19.17
CA ALA A 305 -29.34 -7.07 -18.64
C ALA A 305 -29.46 -5.67 -18.00
N PRO A 306 -30.64 -5.02 -18.07
CA PRO A 306 -30.91 -3.86 -17.23
C PRO A 306 -30.65 -4.21 -15.77
N ILE A 307 -30.04 -3.30 -15.03
CA ILE A 307 -29.78 -3.48 -13.59
C ILE A 307 -31.14 -3.35 -12.87
N PRO A 308 -31.74 -4.44 -12.34
CA PRO A 308 -33.00 -4.34 -11.62
C PRO A 308 -32.81 -3.61 -10.28
N ALA A 309 -33.90 -3.18 -9.66
CA ALA A 309 -33.85 -2.68 -8.29
C ALA A 309 -33.39 -3.81 -7.34
N HIS A 310 -32.13 -3.77 -6.90
CA HIS A 310 -31.60 -4.73 -5.95
C HIS A 310 -31.82 -4.23 -4.53
N ARG A 311 -32.64 -4.95 -3.77
CA ARG A 311 -32.83 -4.66 -2.35
C ARG A 311 -31.63 -5.17 -1.58
N VAL A 312 -30.72 -4.26 -1.27
CA VAL A 312 -29.57 -4.53 -0.41
C VAL A 312 -29.85 -4.07 1.01
N PRO A 313 -29.23 -4.71 2.02
CA PRO A 313 -29.22 -4.17 3.38
C PRO A 313 -28.75 -2.71 3.40
N GLU A 314 -29.35 -1.89 4.26
CA GLU A 314 -29.05 -0.46 4.36
C GLU A 314 -27.53 -0.18 4.50
N ARG A 315 -26.83 -1.03 5.26
CA ARG A 315 -25.37 -0.95 5.47
C ARG A 315 -24.52 -1.02 4.19
N ILE A 316 -25.00 -1.64 3.11
CA ILE A 316 -24.27 -1.74 1.83
C ILE A 316 -24.92 -0.89 0.72
N SER A 317 -25.96 -0.12 1.03
CA SER A 317 -26.63 0.76 0.05
C SER A 317 -25.68 1.80 -0.56
N HIS A 318 -24.84 2.42 0.29
CA HIS A 318 -23.82 3.38 -0.14
C HIS A 318 -22.80 2.73 -1.09
N LEU A 319 -22.42 1.48 -0.81
CA LEU A 319 -21.53 0.72 -1.68
C LEU A 319 -22.15 0.47 -3.06
N LEU A 320 -23.41 0.02 -3.11
CA LEU A 320 -24.12 -0.18 -4.38
C LEU A 320 -24.16 1.13 -5.19
N HIS A 321 -24.50 2.25 -4.55
CA HIS A 321 -24.52 3.56 -5.21
C HIS A 321 -23.14 3.95 -5.72
N SER A 322 -22.10 3.82 -4.90
CA SER A 322 -20.75 4.21 -5.30
C SER A 322 -20.21 3.33 -6.44
N GLN A 323 -20.37 2.01 -6.35
CA GLN A 323 -19.93 1.10 -7.41
C GLN A 323 -20.71 1.32 -8.71
N THR A 324 -22.01 1.62 -8.63
CA THR A 324 -22.83 1.95 -9.80
C THR A 324 -22.38 3.27 -10.43
N THR A 325 -21.96 4.24 -9.63
CA THR A 325 -21.41 5.52 -10.10
C THR A 325 -20.03 5.34 -10.77
N ILE A 326 -19.21 4.42 -10.27
CA ILE A 326 -17.96 3.99 -10.93
C ILE A 326 -18.26 3.21 -12.23
N GLY A 327 -19.36 2.46 -12.25
CA GLY A 327 -19.78 1.62 -13.36
C GLY A 327 -19.43 0.14 -13.14
N TRP A 328 -20.36 -0.74 -13.50
CA TRP A 328 -20.16 -2.19 -13.42
C TRP A 328 -19.27 -2.74 -14.56
N ASP A 329 -19.12 -2.00 -15.65
CA ASP A 329 -18.13 -2.25 -16.69
C ASP A 329 -16.69 -2.10 -16.19
N ASN A 330 -16.48 -1.21 -15.23
CA ASN A 330 -15.19 -0.97 -14.59
C ASN A 330 -14.87 -2.04 -13.52
N PHE A 331 -15.85 -2.85 -13.15
CA PHE A 331 -15.72 -3.84 -12.08
C PHE A 331 -14.73 -4.97 -12.44
N LEU A 332 -14.85 -5.55 -13.64
CA LEU A 332 -13.90 -6.53 -14.17
C LEU A 332 -12.52 -5.94 -14.47
N LEU A 333 -12.45 -4.63 -14.71
CA LEU A 333 -11.18 -3.91 -14.81
C LEU A 333 -10.53 -3.68 -13.42
N GLY A 334 -11.08 -4.27 -12.36
CA GLY A 334 -10.57 -4.17 -10.99
C GLY A 334 -10.63 -2.75 -10.42
N ARG A 335 -11.55 -1.91 -10.92
CA ARG A 335 -11.77 -0.55 -10.42
C ARG A 335 -12.96 -0.57 -9.46
N TRP A 336 -12.70 -1.06 -8.26
CA TRP A 336 -13.71 -1.26 -7.22
C TRP A 336 -13.82 -0.03 -6.34
N SER A 337 -15.01 0.24 -5.81
CA SER A 337 -15.17 1.22 -4.73
C SER A 337 -14.36 0.82 -3.48
N LYS A 338 -13.75 1.80 -2.81
CA LYS A 338 -13.08 1.62 -1.50
C LYS A 338 -14.03 1.10 -0.41
N HIS A 339 -15.34 1.23 -0.59
CA HIS A 339 -16.32 0.73 0.36
C HIS A 339 -16.36 -0.80 0.45
N TRP A 340 -15.96 -1.52 -0.60
CA TRP A 340 -15.89 -2.99 -0.58
C TRP A 340 -14.94 -3.47 0.52
N THR A 341 -13.72 -2.92 0.58
CA THR A 341 -12.70 -3.32 1.54
C THR A 341 -13.04 -2.89 2.96
N THR A 342 -13.64 -1.70 3.10
CA THR A 342 -14.10 -1.15 4.38
C THR A 342 -15.19 -2.04 4.99
N LEU A 343 -16.23 -2.37 4.22
CA LEU A 343 -17.36 -3.17 4.69
C LEU A 343 -16.94 -4.62 5.02
N GLN A 344 -16.02 -5.21 4.23
CA GLN A 344 -15.48 -6.53 4.54
C GLN A 344 -14.76 -6.52 5.90
N LEU A 345 -13.95 -5.50 6.18
CA LEU A 345 -13.24 -5.40 7.45
C LEU A 345 -14.22 -5.22 8.63
N GLN A 346 -15.25 -4.38 8.46
CA GLN A 346 -16.31 -4.20 9.46
C GLN A 346 -17.08 -5.51 9.72
N TYR A 347 -17.35 -6.31 8.69
CA TYR A 347 -17.98 -7.61 8.84
C TYR A 347 -17.14 -8.56 9.68
N LEU A 348 -15.84 -8.67 9.40
CA LEU A 348 -14.94 -9.53 10.18
C LEU A 348 -14.91 -9.11 11.66
N GLN A 349 -14.82 -7.80 11.92
CA GLN A 349 -14.82 -7.24 13.28
C GLN A 349 -16.13 -7.52 14.01
N ARG A 350 -17.28 -7.23 13.39
CA ARG A 350 -18.61 -7.39 13.99
C ARG A 350 -18.92 -8.83 14.37
N ASN A 351 -18.43 -9.79 13.58
CA ASN A 351 -18.69 -11.21 13.80
C ASN A 351 -17.55 -11.91 14.56
N HIS A 352 -16.58 -11.16 15.09
CA HIS A 352 -15.41 -11.71 15.80
C HIS A 352 -14.63 -12.76 14.98
N ILE A 353 -14.59 -12.58 13.65
CA ILE A 353 -13.83 -13.45 12.76
C ILE A 353 -12.37 -13.01 12.77
N GLU A 354 -11.48 -13.97 12.94
CA GLU A 354 -10.04 -13.73 12.97
C GLU A 354 -9.56 -13.04 11.67
N VAL A 355 -8.93 -11.87 11.81
CA VAL A 355 -8.36 -11.13 10.68
C VAL A 355 -7.02 -11.76 10.29
N LYS A 356 -7.04 -12.45 9.16
CA LYS A 356 -5.90 -13.12 8.52
C LYS A 356 -5.42 -12.31 7.33
N ASN A 357 -4.18 -12.56 6.92
CA ASN A 357 -3.60 -11.95 5.72
C ASN A 357 -4.44 -12.17 4.45
N LYS A 358 -5.27 -13.23 4.39
CA LYS A 358 -6.11 -13.58 3.24
C LYS A 358 -7.48 -12.90 3.21
N ASN A 359 -8.05 -12.51 4.37
CA ASN A 359 -9.41 -11.97 4.49
C ASN A 359 -9.45 -10.48 4.87
N HIS A 360 -8.33 -9.89 5.31
CA HIS A 360 -8.25 -8.45 5.55
C HIS A 360 -8.49 -7.65 4.26
N GLY A 361 -9.23 -6.54 4.35
CA GLY A 361 -9.85 -5.81 3.23
C GLY A 361 -8.97 -5.61 1.99
N LEU A 362 -7.74 -5.10 2.15
CA LEU A 362 -6.84 -4.84 1.00
C LEU A 362 -6.36 -6.14 0.34
N SER A 363 -6.00 -7.15 1.15
CA SER A 363 -5.60 -8.45 0.59
C SER A 363 -6.78 -9.16 -0.06
N TRP A 364 -7.94 -9.13 0.59
CA TRP A 364 -9.18 -9.75 0.13
C TRP A 364 -9.57 -9.26 -1.27
N SER A 365 -9.73 -7.94 -1.43
CA SER A 365 -10.09 -7.33 -2.72
C SER A 365 -9.02 -7.55 -3.78
N SER A 366 -7.74 -7.36 -3.46
CA SER A 366 -6.66 -7.56 -4.43
C SER A 366 -6.60 -9.01 -4.95
N ASN A 367 -6.86 -9.99 -4.09
CA ASN A 367 -6.89 -11.40 -4.48
C ASN A 367 -8.11 -11.73 -5.35
N ILE A 368 -9.28 -11.14 -5.08
CA ILE A 368 -10.48 -11.34 -5.90
C ILE A 368 -10.31 -10.66 -7.26
N ILE A 369 -9.79 -9.43 -7.30
CA ILE A 369 -9.46 -8.71 -8.54
C ILE A 369 -8.51 -9.54 -9.41
N ARG A 370 -7.46 -10.09 -8.81
CA ARG A 370 -6.52 -10.98 -9.49
C ARG A 370 -7.23 -12.20 -10.08
N LEU A 371 -8.08 -12.87 -9.30
CA LEU A 371 -8.82 -14.05 -9.76
C LEU A 371 -9.73 -13.73 -10.95
N MET A 372 -10.35 -12.55 -10.97
CA MET A 372 -11.14 -12.11 -12.13
C MET A 372 -10.26 -11.96 -13.38
N TRP A 373 -9.10 -11.34 -13.26
CA TRP A 373 -8.19 -11.16 -14.40
C TRP A 373 -7.58 -12.47 -14.90
N GLU A 374 -7.26 -13.41 -14.01
CA GLU A 374 -6.87 -14.77 -14.39
C GLU A 374 -8.00 -15.48 -15.15
N GLY A 375 -9.26 -15.30 -14.74
CA GLY A 375 -10.42 -15.81 -15.46
C GLY A 375 -10.54 -15.26 -16.88
N VAL A 376 -10.31 -13.96 -17.08
CA VAL A 376 -10.39 -13.34 -18.42
C VAL A 376 -9.19 -13.73 -19.30
N ASP A 377 -7.99 -13.87 -18.74
CA ASP A 377 -6.81 -14.31 -19.52
C ASP A 377 -6.96 -15.75 -20.03
N ASN A 378 -7.58 -16.63 -19.23
CA ASN A 378 -7.87 -18.01 -19.64
C ASN A 378 -8.86 -18.07 -20.83
N GLU A 379 -9.88 -17.22 -20.87
CA GLU A 379 -10.83 -17.14 -21.99
C GLU A 379 -10.16 -16.74 -23.31
N LYS A 380 -9.10 -15.93 -23.26
CA LYS A 380 -8.36 -15.57 -24.48
C LYS A 380 -7.61 -16.77 -25.07
N GLN A 381 -7.22 -17.73 -24.24
CA GLN A 381 -6.42 -18.89 -24.66
C GLN A 381 -7.27 -20.03 -25.23
N SER A 382 -8.56 -20.08 -24.88
CA SER A 382 -9.58 -20.94 -25.50
C SER A 382 -10.12 -20.37 -26.79
#